data_AF-A0A7Z8NQ36-F1
#
_entry.id   AF-A0A7Z8NQ36-F1
#
_cell.length_a   1.000
_cell.length_b   1.000
_cell.length_c   1.000
_cell.angle_alpha   90.00
_cell.angle_beta   90.00
_cell.angle_gamma   90.00
#
_symmetry.space_group_name_H-M   'P 1'
#
loop_
_entity.id
_entity.type
_entity.pdbx_description
1 polymer ?
#
loop_
_entity_poly.entity_id
_entity_poly.type
_entity_poly.pdbx_seq_one_letter_code
_entity_poly.pdbx_strand_id
1 'polypeptide(L)'
;MSTAPLVEPAPVEPGAPARALLARHTALAARAQAVLDHLDGATVRVAALVEDDREQRVRAELGVVPVEQLGAMTDRNLRLRALADAGYATAADLLGVPVATLDAVPGVGTQTARSVVAAVQQLAEAVRSGVPVRLEVDRAGRPDTATTAEVLRLLDRLLRLRPLVEPHREALAAYASAVPVHAVSAAPAAGRLRFALTR
;
A
#
# COMPACT_ATOMS: atom_id res chain seq x y z
N MET A 1 13.07 21.99 29.29
CA MET A 1 11.95 21.04 29.19
C MET A 1 11.73 20.48 30.59
N SER A 2 10.67 20.94 31.26
CA SER A 2 10.33 20.51 32.63
C SER A 2 9.68 19.13 32.54
N THR A 3 10.44 18.09 32.87
CA THR A 3 9.91 16.76 33.17
C THR A 3 9.08 16.92 34.43
N ALA A 4 7.75 17.03 34.28
CA ALA A 4 6.85 16.88 35.41
C ALA A 4 7.16 15.55 36.10
N PRO A 5 7.28 15.51 37.45
CA PRO A 5 7.50 14.26 38.14
C PRO A 5 6.36 13.31 37.77
N LEU A 6 6.71 12.13 37.25
CA LEU A 6 5.77 11.04 37.05
C LEU A 6 5.21 10.73 38.44
N VAL A 7 4.00 11.23 38.71
CA VAL A 7 3.25 10.90 39.92
C VAL A 7 3.18 9.38 39.96
N GLU A 8 3.83 8.76 40.95
CA GLU A 8 3.71 7.33 41.15
C GLU A 8 2.22 7.01 41.30
N PRO A 9 1.66 6.18 40.41
CA PRO A 9 0.24 5.88 40.48
C PRO A 9 -0.03 5.17 41.80
N ALA A 10 -1.01 5.69 42.56
CA ALA A 10 -1.43 5.08 43.81
C ALA A 10 -1.77 3.60 43.59
N PRO A 11 -1.38 2.70 44.51
CA PRO A 11 -1.63 1.28 44.36
C PRO A 11 -3.13 1.01 44.23
N VAL A 12 -3.52 0.22 43.23
CA VAL A 12 -4.92 -0.10 42.94
C VAL A 12 -5.30 -1.42 43.58
N GLU A 13 -6.43 -1.45 44.28
CA GLU A 13 -6.91 -2.68 44.90
C GLU A 13 -7.27 -3.76 43.87
N PRO A 14 -6.91 -5.04 44.13
CA PRO A 14 -7.37 -6.17 43.32
C PRO A 14 -8.89 -6.28 43.27
N GLY A 15 -9.41 -6.76 42.13
CA GLY A 15 -10.84 -6.93 41.87
C GLY A 15 -11.38 -5.89 40.89
N ALA A 16 -12.53 -5.29 41.23
CA ALA A 16 -13.22 -4.34 40.35
C ALA A 16 -12.37 -3.11 39.98
N PRO A 17 -11.59 -2.48 40.89
CA PRO A 17 -10.75 -1.33 40.55
C PRO A 17 -9.64 -1.69 39.56
N ALA A 18 -8.89 -2.77 39.81
CA ALA A 18 -7.88 -3.28 38.89
C ALA A 18 -8.46 -3.65 37.52
N ARG A 19 -9.63 -4.30 37.49
CA ARG A 19 -10.32 -4.63 36.23
C ARG A 19 -10.71 -3.39 35.44
N ALA A 20 -11.24 -2.36 36.11
CA ALA A 20 -11.62 -1.11 35.47
C ALA A 20 -10.40 -0.37 34.90
N LEU A 21 -9.28 -0.38 35.63
CA LEU A 21 -8.02 0.19 35.15
C LEU A 21 -7.54 -0.55 33.90
N LEU A 22 -7.48 -1.89 33.93
CA LEU A 22 -7.07 -2.69 32.78
C LEU A 22 -7.96 -2.41 31.56
N ALA A 23 -9.28 -2.45 31.72
CA ALA A 23 -10.22 -2.16 30.64
C ALA A 23 -10.00 -0.76 30.04
N ARG A 24 -9.78 0.25 30.89
CA ARG A 24 -9.50 1.63 30.45
C ARG A 24 -8.21 1.72 29.63
N HIS A 25 -7.12 1.15 30.13
CA HIS A 25 -5.82 1.20 29.46
C HIS A 25 -5.83 0.39 28.15
N THR A 26 -6.45 -0.80 28.14
CA THR A 26 -6.62 -1.58 26.91
C THR A 26 -7.45 -0.82 25.86
N ALA A 27 -8.54 -0.16 26.27
CA ALA A 27 -9.33 0.66 25.35
C ALA A 27 -8.54 1.87 24.82
N LEU A 28 -7.72 2.51 25.67
CA LEU A 28 -6.87 3.63 25.24
C LEU A 28 -5.75 3.17 24.30
N ALA A 29 -5.15 2.00 24.54
CA ALA A 29 -4.14 1.41 23.67
C ALA A 29 -4.72 1.06 22.29
N ALA A 30 -5.93 0.50 22.25
CA ALA A 30 -6.64 0.25 21.00
C ALA A 30 -6.94 1.55 20.23
N ARG A 31 -7.29 2.64 20.92
CA ARG A 31 -7.47 3.96 20.28
C ARG A 31 -6.16 4.54 19.76
N ALA A 32 -5.07 4.41 20.52
CA ALA A 32 -3.74 4.84 20.08
C ALA A 32 -3.33 4.10 18.80
N GLN A 33 -3.51 2.77 18.78
CA GLN A 33 -3.26 1.95 17.59
C GLN A 33 -4.14 2.39 16.41
N ALA A 34 -5.44 2.61 16.62
CA ALA A 34 -6.35 3.03 15.57
C ALA A 34 -5.95 4.38 14.94
N VAL A 35 -5.39 5.32 15.72
CA VAL A 35 -4.87 6.60 15.20
C VAL A 35 -3.66 6.36 14.29
N LEU A 36 -2.74 5.49 14.69
CA LEU A 36 -1.56 5.13 13.88
C LEU A 36 -1.98 4.43 12.59
N ASP A 37 -2.82 3.40 12.70
CA ASP A 37 -3.34 2.64 11.56
C ASP A 37 -4.10 3.54 10.58
N HIS A 38 -4.81 4.56 11.08
CA HIS A 38 -5.53 5.49 10.23
C HIS A 38 -4.61 6.30 9.31
N LEU A 39 -3.46 6.75 9.82
CA LEU A 39 -2.47 7.49 9.03
C LEU A 39 -1.67 6.58 8.10
N ASP A 40 -1.28 5.41 8.59
CA ASP A 40 -0.52 4.44 7.80
C ASP A 40 -1.38 3.88 6.68
N GLY A 41 -2.62 3.53 6.97
CA GLY A 41 -3.60 3.12 5.97
C GLY A 41 -3.87 4.20 4.92
N ALA A 42 -3.94 5.48 5.31
CA ALA A 42 -4.09 6.56 4.34
C ALA A 42 -2.87 6.69 3.42
N THR A 43 -1.65 6.53 3.96
CA THR A 43 -0.40 6.58 3.18
C THR A 43 -0.31 5.40 2.20
N VAL A 44 -0.58 4.18 2.67
CA VAL A 44 -0.62 2.97 1.83
C VAL A 44 -1.67 3.11 0.74
N ARG A 45 -2.85 3.65 1.06
CA ARG A 45 -3.93 3.85 0.08
C ARG A 45 -3.55 4.85 -1.00
N VAL A 46 -2.90 5.96 -0.64
CA VAL A 46 -2.39 6.93 -1.63
C VAL A 46 -1.38 6.26 -2.56
N ALA A 47 -0.41 5.52 -2.00
CA ALA A 47 0.58 4.81 -2.81
C ALA A 47 -0.06 3.82 -3.79
N ALA A 48 -1.03 3.03 -3.32
CA ALA A 48 -1.75 2.07 -4.17
C ALA A 48 -2.50 2.76 -5.31
N LEU A 49 -3.24 3.84 -5.02
CA LEU A 49 -3.98 4.58 -6.06
C LEU A 49 -3.06 5.21 -7.11
N VAL A 50 -1.88 5.68 -6.69
CA VAL A 50 -0.87 6.26 -7.59
C VAL A 50 -0.25 5.19 -8.48
N GLU A 51 0.10 4.03 -7.92
CA GLU A 51 0.65 2.93 -8.71
C GLU A 51 -0.40 2.35 -9.67
N ASP A 52 -1.65 2.21 -9.25
CA ASP A 52 -2.75 1.76 -10.12
C ASP A 52 -2.97 2.72 -11.30
N ASP A 53 -2.99 4.04 -11.05
CA ASP A 53 -3.10 5.05 -12.11
C ASP A 53 -1.90 4.99 -13.07
N ARG A 54 -0.69 4.86 -12.52
CA ARG A 54 0.54 4.74 -13.32
C ARG A 54 0.50 3.50 -14.20
N GLU A 55 0.08 2.36 -13.66
CA GLU A 55 -0.07 1.12 -14.42
C GLU A 55 -1.12 1.23 -15.53
N GLN A 56 -2.26 1.88 -15.25
CA GLN A 56 -3.29 2.11 -16.26
C GLN A 56 -2.76 2.98 -17.41
N ARG A 57 -2.00 4.04 -17.10
CA ARG A 57 -1.36 4.88 -18.11
C ARG A 57 -0.32 4.12 -18.92
N VAL A 58 0.54 3.34 -18.27
CA VAL A 58 1.52 2.49 -18.96
C VAL A 58 0.80 1.53 -19.92
N ARG A 59 -0.29 0.89 -19.49
CA ARG A 59 -1.08 0.02 -20.38
C ARG A 59 -1.71 0.81 -21.53
N ALA A 60 -2.24 2.00 -21.30
CA ALA A 60 -2.82 2.85 -22.35
C ALA A 60 -1.77 3.25 -23.41
N GLU A 61 -0.59 3.67 -22.97
CA GLU A 61 0.54 4.03 -23.86
C GLU A 61 1.07 2.80 -24.62
N LEU A 62 1.17 1.64 -23.97
CA LEU A 62 1.55 0.40 -24.67
C LEU A 62 0.46 -0.10 -25.63
N GLY A 63 -0.80 0.27 -25.39
CA GLY A 63 -1.94 -0.08 -26.24
C GLY A 63 -1.95 0.65 -27.58
N VAL A 64 -1.23 1.78 -27.69
CA VAL A 64 -1.05 2.47 -28.98
C VAL A 64 0.18 1.99 -29.75
N VAL A 65 1.04 1.16 -29.14
CA VAL A 65 2.25 0.61 -29.78
C VAL A 65 1.90 -0.74 -30.43
N PRO A 66 1.86 -0.85 -31.76
CA PRO A 66 1.60 -2.10 -32.46
C PRO A 66 2.74 -3.11 -32.25
N VAL A 67 2.41 -4.40 -32.24
CA VAL A 67 3.41 -5.48 -32.10
C VAL A 67 4.44 -5.46 -33.23
N GLU A 68 4.06 -4.98 -34.41
CA GLU A 68 4.97 -4.82 -35.56
C GLU A 68 6.05 -3.76 -35.30
N GLN A 69 5.75 -2.71 -34.52
CA GLN A 69 6.73 -1.67 -34.17
C GLN A 69 7.77 -2.17 -33.16
N LEU A 70 7.43 -3.14 -32.31
CA LEU A 70 8.42 -3.85 -31.48
C LEU A 70 9.45 -4.59 -32.35
N GLY A 71 9.05 -4.97 -33.56
CA GLY A 71 9.89 -5.57 -34.60
C GLY A 71 10.84 -4.63 -35.28
N ALA A 72 10.57 -3.34 -35.36
CA ALA A 72 11.55 -2.40 -35.90
C ALA A 72 12.85 -2.36 -35.07
N MET A 73 12.80 -2.81 -33.81
CA MET A 73 13.95 -2.93 -32.91
C MET A 73 14.66 -4.30 -32.99
N THR A 74 14.15 -5.26 -33.77
CA THR A 74 14.74 -6.62 -33.90
C THR A 74 14.64 -7.12 -35.35
N ASP A 75 15.68 -7.70 -35.95
CA ASP A 75 15.71 -8.14 -37.38
C ASP A 75 14.73 -9.29 -37.77
N ARG A 76 13.53 -9.39 -37.18
CA ARG A 76 12.68 -10.59 -37.17
C ARG A 76 11.20 -10.33 -37.47
N ASN A 77 10.93 -9.39 -38.36
CA ASN A 77 9.58 -8.91 -38.74
C ASN A 77 8.56 -10.03 -39.10
N LEU A 78 9.01 -11.14 -39.70
CA LEU A 78 8.14 -12.28 -40.04
C LEU A 78 7.57 -13.04 -38.83
N ARG A 79 8.25 -13.00 -37.66
CA ARG A 79 7.85 -13.77 -36.47
C ARG A 79 6.84 -13.04 -35.60
N LEU A 80 6.74 -11.73 -35.77
CA LEU A 80 5.79 -10.88 -35.04
C LEU A 80 4.40 -10.94 -35.65
N ARG A 81 4.31 -11.24 -36.95
CA ARG A 81 3.02 -11.48 -37.60
C ARG A 81 2.29 -12.70 -37.03
N ALA A 82 3.02 -13.75 -36.64
CA ALA A 82 2.43 -14.91 -35.96
C ALA A 82 1.82 -14.56 -34.59
N LEU A 83 2.35 -13.54 -33.89
CA LEU A 83 1.76 -13.04 -32.64
C LEU A 83 0.50 -12.22 -32.90
N ALA A 84 0.51 -11.37 -33.93
CA ALA A 84 -0.67 -10.64 -34.39
C ALA A 84 -1.80 -11.59 -34.82
N ASP A 85 -1.46 -12.63 -35.59
CA ASP A 85 -2.40 -13.68 -36.03
C ASP A 85 -2.95 -14.49 -34.84
N ALA A 86 -2.21 -14.57 -33.73
CA ALA A 86 -2.63 -15.20 -32.48
C ALA A 86 -3.46 -14.27 -31.56
N GLY A 87 -3.75 -13.04 -32.00
CA GLY A 87 -4.59 -12.08 -31.28
C GLY A 87 -3.84 -11.05 -30.43
N TYR A 88 -2.51 -11.03 -30.47
CA TYR A 88 -1.70 -10.02 -29.79
C TYR A 88 -1.39 -8.87 -30.75
N ALA A 89 -2.20 -7.81 -30.74
CA ALA A 89 -2.08 -6.69 -31.67
C ALA A 89 -1.17 -5.58 -31.14
N THR A 90 -1.09 -5.41 -29.82
CA THR A 90 -0.38 -4.30 -29.18
C THR A 90 0.65 -4.76 -28.14
N ALA A 91 1.58 -3.88 -27.78
CA ALA A 91 2.53 -4.15 -26.71
C ALA A 91 1.83 -4.34 -25.35
N ALA A 92 0.65 -3.74 -25.15
CA ALA A 92 -0.17 -3.95 -23.97
C ALA A 92 -0.69 -5.39 -23.85
N ASP A 93 -1.06 -6.02 -24.98
CA ASP A 93 -1.55 -7.41 -25.00
C ASP A 93 -0.47 -8.42 -24.59
N LEU A 94 0.80 -8.05 -24.78
CA LEU A 94 1.96 -8.86 -24.42
C LEU A 94 2.50 -8.57 -23.01
N LEU A 95 1.99 -7.53 -22.35
CA LEU A 95 2.46 -7.13 -21.02
C LEU A 95 2.03 -8.16 -19.97
N GLY A 96 3.01 -8.81 -19.34
CA GLY A 96 2.76 -9.84 -18.31
C GLY A 96 2.49 -11.24 -18.87
N VAL A 97 2.52 -11.42 -20.19
CA VAL A 97 2.37 -12.75 -20.81
C VAL A 97 3.64 -13.58 -20.57
N PRO A 98 3.54 -14.80 -20.02
CA PRO A 98 4.69 -15.66 -19.81
C PRO A 98 5.37 -16.09 -21.12
N VAL A 99 6.69 -16.24 -21.09
CA VAL A 99 7.48 -16.73 -22.25
C VAL A 99 6.95 -18.08 -22.75
N ALA A 100 6.57 -18.99 -21.85
CA ALA A 100 6.04 -20.30 -22.21
C ALA A 100 4.73 -20.23 -23.01
N THR A 101 3.88 -19.23 -22.71
CA THR A 101 2.62 -19.00 -23.44
C THR A 101 2.90 -18.52 -24.86
N LEU A 102 3.89 -17.65 -25.04
CA LEU A 102 4.28 -17.17 -26.37
C LEU A 102 5.01 -18.24 -27.19
N ASP A 103 5.79 -19.12 -26.55
CA ASP A 103 6.47 -20.24 -27.20
C ASP A 103 5.50 -21.32 -27.72
N ALA A 104 4.30 -21.38 -27.16
CA ALA A 104 3.25 -22.28 -27.64
C ALA A 104 2.55 -21.77 -28.92
N VAL A 105 2.78 -20.51 -29.33
CA VAL A 105 2.18 -19.94 -30.53
C VAL A 105 2.87 -20.51 -31.78
N PRO A 106 2.12 -21.10 -32.73
CA PRO A 106 2.70 -21.62 -33.96
C PRO A 106 3.51 -20.55 -34.72
N GLY A 107 4.79 -20.84 -34.98
CA GLY A 107 5.69 -19.90 -35.67
C GLY A 107 6.50 -18.99 -34.74
N VAL A 108 6.27 -19.04 -33.42
CA VAL A 108 7.06 -18.34 -32.40
C VAL A 108 7.92 -19.37 -31.66
N GLY A 109 9.24 -19.21 -31.71
CA GLY A 109 10.15 -20.06 -30.94
C GLY A 109 10.61 -19.38 -29.64
N THR A 110 11.16 -20.18 -28.72
CA THR A 110 11.51 -19.76 -27.35
C THR A 110 12.40 -18.51 -27.32
N GLN A 111 13.36 -18.41 -28.24
CA GLN A 111 14.25 -17.24 -28.33
C GLN A 111 13.48 -15.97 -28.73
N THR A 112 12.52 -16.08 -29.65
CA THR A 112 11.67 -14.95 -30.04
C THR A 112 10.73 -14.56 -28.90
N ALA A 113 10.09 -15.54 -28.24
CA ALA A 113 9.24 -15.30 -27.07
C ALA A 113 10.01 -14.53 -25.97
N ARG A 114 11.24 -14.94 -25.65
CA ARG A 114 12.10 -14.22 -24.68
C ARG A 114 12.43 -12.80 -25.12
N SER A 115 12.82 -12.61 -26.38
CA SER A 115 13.15 -11.28 -26.91
C SER A 115 11.94 -10.33 -26.88
N VAL A 116 10.75 -10.83 -27.21
CA VAL A 116 9.51 -10.04 -27.20
C VAL A 116 9.14 -9.65 -25.77
N VAL A 117 9.14 -10.59 -24.82
CA VAL A 117 8.89 -10.28 -23.40
C VAL A 117 9.89 -9.26 -22.86
N ALA A 118 11.17 -9.41 -23.19
CA ALA A 118 12.21 -8.47 -22.77
C ALA A 118 11.98 -7.07 -23.37
N ALA A 119 11.65 -6.98 -24.66
CA ALA A 119 11.38 -5.70 -25.33
C ALA A 119 10.14 -5.01 -24.74
N VAL A 120 9.05 -5.75 -24.50
CA VAL A 120 7.83 -5.22 -23.88
C VAL A 120 8.11 -4.75 -22.45
N GLN A 121 8.90 -5.49 -21.67
CA GLN A 121 9.31 -5.07 -20.32
C GLN A 121 10.18 -3.81 -20.34
N GLN A 122 11.14 -3.72 -21.26
CA GLN A 122 11.99 -2.54 -21.42
C GLN A 122 11.17 -1.31 -21.82
N LEU A 123 10.23 -1.47 -22.76
CA LEU A 123 9.34 -0.40 -23.17
C LEU A 123 8.41 0.01 -22.01
N ALA A 124 7.84 -0.96 -21.28
CA ALA A 124 7.01 -0.69 -20.12
C ALA A 124 7.76 0.09 -19.04
N GLU A 125 9.03 -0.24 -18.78
CA GLU A 125 9.86 0.50 -17.83
C GLU A 125 10.22 1.90 -18.33
N ALA A 126 10.54 2.05 -19.61
CA ALA A 126 10.79 3.35 -20.23
C ALA A 126 9.55 4.26 -20.14
N VAL A 127 8.36 3.75 -20.45
CA VAL A 127 7.11 4.49 -20.28
C VAL A 127 6.86 4.77 -18.79
N ARG A 128 7.02 3.78 -17.91
CA ARG A 128 6.81 3.92 -16.47
C ARG A 128 7.66 5.06 -15.91
N SER A 129 8.94 5.12 -16.25
CA SER A 129 9.87 6.18 -15.82
C SER A 129 9.55 7.56 -16.41
N GLY A 130 8.93 7.61 -17.60
CA GLY A 130 8.55 8.85 -18.28
C GLY A 130 7.17 9.41 -17.92
N VAL A 131 6.30 8.64 -17.27
CA VAL A 131 4.93 9.07 -16.90
C VAL A 131 4.95 9.76 -15.53
N PRO A 132 4.81 11.10 -15.46
CA PRO A 132 4.61 11.78 -14.19
C PRO A 132 3.22 11.48 -13.64
N VAL A 133 3.10 11.43 -12.32
CA VAL A 133 1.80 11.38 -11.64
C VAL A 133 1.07 12.70 -11.91
N ARG A 134 -0.02 12.64 -12.68
CA ARG A 134 -0.84 13.80 -13.00
C ARG A 134 -2.14 13.75 -12.22
N LEU A 135 -2.30 14.70 -11.30
CA LEU A 135 -3.57 14.99 -10.65
C LEU A 135 -4.18 16.19 -11.38
N GLU A 136 -5.18 15.94 -12.21
CA GLU A 136 -5.83 16.96 -13.02
C GLU A 136 -7.06 17.50 -12.29
N VAL A 137 -7.28 18.81 -12.38
CA VAL A 137 -8.39 19.51 -11.73
C VAL A 137 -9.06 20.37 -12.78
N ASP A 138 -10.39 20.34 -12.85
CA ASP A 138 -11.17 21.13 -13.80
C ASP A 138 -11.02 22.65 -13.52
N ARG A 139 -11.51 23.49 -14.43
CA ARG A 139 -11.44 24.96 -14.28
C ARG A 139 -12.17 25.48 -13.03
N ALA A 140 -13.07 24.70 -12.45
CA ALA A 140 -13.79 25.03 -11.23
C ALA A 140 -13.10 24.49 -9.96
N GLY A 141 -11.89 23.93 -10.07
CA GLY A 141 -11.17 23.37 -8.92
C GLY A 141 -11.66 21.97 -8.51
N ARG A 142 -12.48 21.30 -9.32
CA ARG A 142 -13.00 19.96 -9.01
C ARG A 142 -12.14 18.87 -9.64
N PRO A 143 -11.92 17.76 -8.93
CA PRO A 143 -11.19 16.62 -9.49
C PRO A 143 -11.88 16.11 -10.76
N ASP A 144 -11.08 15.82 -11.78
CA ASP A 144 -11.55 15.30 -13.07
C ASP A 144 -12.02 13.84 -12.97
N THR A 145 -11.40 13.05 -12.09
CA THR A 145 -11.68 11.64 -11.84
C THR A 145 -11.96 11.36 -10.37
N ALA A 146 -12.65 10.25 -10.10
CA ALA A 146 -12.87 9.75 -8.74
C ALA A 146 -11.54 9.41 -8.03
N THR A 147 -10.55 8.91 -8.78
CA THR A 147 -9.20 8.63 -8.26
C THR A 147 -8.52 9.93 -7.79
N THR A 148 -8.51 10.98 -8.62
CA THR A 148 -7.97 12.29 -8.23
C THR A 148 -8.67 12.82 -6.98
N ALA A 149 -10.00 12.70 -6.90
CA ALA A 149 -10.78 13.13 -5.72
C ALA A 149 -10.38 12.36 -4.46
N GLU A 150 -10.22 11.04 -4.54
CA GLU A 150 -9.82 10.20 -3.41
C GLU A 150 -8.40 10.53 -2.94
N VAL A 151 -7.45 10.66 -3.87
CA VAL A 151 -6.05 11.03 -3.56
C VAL A 151 -6.01 12.39 -2.86
N LEU A 152 -6.68 13.42 -3.39
CA LEU A 152 -6.71 14.75 -2.78
C LEU A 152 -7.33 14.73 -1.38
N ARG A 153 -8.40 13.96 -1.17
CA ARG A 153 -9.02 13.80 0.15
C ARG A 153 -8.08 13.12 1.15
N LEU A 154 -7.33 12.11 0.72
CA LEU A 154 -6.36 11.42 1.57
C LEU A 154 -5.15 12.32 1.88
N LEU A 155 -4.68 13.09 0.91
CA LEU A 155 -3.61 14.06 1.10
C LEU A 155 -4.01 15.18 2.06
N ASP A 156 -5.19 15.79 1.90
CA ASP A 156 -5.71 16.80 2.85
C ASP A 156 -5.76 16.24 4.27
N ARG A 157 -6.25 15.00 4.42
CA ARG A 157 -6.26 14.30 5.70
C ARG A 157 -4.86 14.12 6.27
N LEU A 158 -3.90 13.63 5.49
CA LEU A 158 -2.51 13.43 5.93
C LEU A 158 -1.87 14.77 6.33
N LEU A 159 -2.06 15.83 5.53
CA LEU A 159 -1.53 17.16 5.81
C LEU A 159 -2.09 17.75 7.11
N ARG A 160 -3.36 17.49 7.42
CA ARG A 160 -3.99 17.95 8.68
C ARG A 160 -3.57 17.14 9.90
N LEU A 161 -3.52 15.83 9.77
CA LEU A 161 -3.37 14.92 10.92
C LEU A 161 -1.93 14.59 11.25
N ARG A 162 -1.01 14.53 10.26
CA ARG A 162 0.39 14.21 10.53
C ARG A 162 1.05 15.17 11.52
N PRO A 163 0.91 16.52 11.42
CA PRO A 163 1.52 17.42 12.39
C PRO A 163 1.04 17.20 13.84
N LEU A 164 -0.16 16.65 14.02
CA LEU A 164 -0.74 16.38 15.33
C LEU A 164 -0.28 15.03 15.91
N VAL A 165 -0.04 14.04 15.05
CA VAL A 165 0.29 12.66 15.47
C VAL A 165 1.79 12.39 15.46
N GLU A 166 2.53 12.93 14.49
CA GLU A 166 3.96 12.66 14.30
C GLU A 166 4.80 12.96 15.56
N PRO A 167 4.60 14.08 16.28
CA PRO A 167 5.34 14.35 17.52
C PRO A 167 5.08 13.33 18.64
N HIS A 168 3.96 12.60 18.56
CA HIS A 168 3.53 11.63 19.57
C HIS A 168 3.60 10.18 19.07
N ARG A 169 4.07 9.95 17.84
CA ARG A 169 4.02 8.64 17.17
C ARG A 169 4.73 7.57 17.98
N GLU A 170 5.94 7.85 18.44
CA GLU A 170 6.74 6.92 19.23
C GLU A 170 6.06 6.61 20.57
N ALA A 171 5.53 7.62 21.27
CA ALA A 171 4.83 7.43 22.54
C ALA A 171 3.53 6.62 22.36
N LEU A 172 2.76 6.89 21.29
CA LEU A 172 1.56 6.14 20.96
C LEU A 172 1.87 4.69 20.62
N ALA A 173 2.91 4.44 19.82
CA ALA A 173 3.33 3.10 19.44
C ALA A 173 3.88 2.30 20.64
N ALA A 174 4.71 2.94 21.46
CA ALA A 174 5.21 2.35 22.70
C ALA A 174 4.05 2.02 23.66
N TYR A 175 3.10 2.93 23.83
CA TYR A 175 1.93 2.70 24.67
C TYR A 175 1.02 1.58 24.13
N ALA A 176 0.72 1.60 22.83
CA ALA A 176 -0.12 0.60 22.17
C ALA A 176 0.49 -0.81 22.24
N SER A 177 1.82 -0.93 22.17
CA SER A 177 2.53 -2.21 22.28
C SER A 177 2.74 -2.68 23.72
N ALA A 178 3.00 -1.77 24.68
CA ALA A 178 3.29 -2.14 26.06
C ALA A 178 2.04 -2.55 26.85
N VAL A 179 0.90 -1.89 26.65
CA VAL A 179 -0.32 -2.15 27.42
C VAL A 179 -0.81 -3.60 27.31
N PRO A 180 -0.91 -4.22 26.11
CA PRO A 180 -1.30 -5.63 25.99
C PRO A 180 -0.39 -6.57 26.79
N VAL A 181 0.92 -6.33 26.76
CA VAL A 181 1.91 -7.15 27.49
C VAL A 181 1.69 -7.03 29.01
N HIS A 182 1.58 -5.80 29.52
CA HIS A 182 1.33 -5.59 30.95
C HIS A 182 -0.07 -6.04 31.40
N ALA A 183 -1.07 -5.95 30.53
CA ALA A 183 -2.42 -6.40 30.83
C ALA A 183 -2.50 -7.92 31.06
N VAL A 184 -1.71 -8.71 30.32
CA VAL A 184 -1.59 -10.15 30.56
C VAL A 184 -1.01 -10.43 31.95
N SER A 185 0.10 -9.77 32.30
CA SER A 185 0.73 -9.94 33.62
C SER A 185 -0.17 -9.49 34.77
N ALA A 186 -1.01 -8.47 34.54
CA ALA A 186 -1.93 -7.93 35.54
C ALA A 186 -3.30 -8.65 35.57
N ALA A 187 -3.56 -9.58 34.65
CA ALA A 187 -4.84 -10.29 34.57
C ALA A 187 -5.26 -10.98 35.88
N PRO A 188 -4.36 -11.57 36.70
CA PRO A 188 -4.74 -12.14 37.98
C PRO A 188 -5.33 -11.11 38.96
N ALA A 189 -4.85 -9.85 38.93
CA ALA A 189 -5.32 -8.77 39.80
C ALA A 189 -6.77 -8.34 39.50
N ALA A 190 -7.33 -8.71 38.33
CA ALA A 190 -8.71 -8.40 37.95
C ALA A 190 -9.78 -9.19 38.74
N GLY A 191 -9.37 -10.18 39.56
CA GLY A 191 -10.25 -10.94 40.44
C GLY A 191 -9.61 -11.14 41.81
N ARG A 192 -10.30 -10.77 42.90
CA ARG A 192 -9.76 -10.86 44.26
C ARG A 192 -9.32 -12.28 44.65
N LEU A 193 -10.16 -13.27 44.38
CA LEU A 193 -9.87 -14.68 44.66
C LEU A 193 -8.73 -15.21 43.78
N ARG A 194 -8.75 -14.87 42.48
CA ARG A 194 -7.69 -15.27 41.54
C ARG A 194 -6.34 -14.69 41.95
N PHE A 195 -6.31 -13.40 42.28
CA PHE A 195 -5.10 -12.72 42.74
C PHE A 195 -4.51 -13.36 44.00
N ALA A 196 -5.35 -13.69 44.99
CA ALA A 196 -4.91 -14.35 46.21
C ALA A 196 -4.34 -15.76 45.98
N LEU A 197 -4.82 -16.48 44.96
CA LEU A 197 -4.35 -17.82 44.59
C LEU A 197 -3.10 -17.81 43.70
N THR A 198 -2.80 -16.69 43.05
CA THR A 198 -1.61 -16.51 42.20
C THR A 198 -0.48 -15.74 42.91
N ARG A 199 -0.68 -15.38 44.18
CA ARG A 199 0.29 -14.62 44.98
C ARG A 199 1.33 -15.53 45.60
#